data_AF-A0A532EBX3-F1
#
_entry.id   AF-A0A532EBX3-F1
#
_cell.length_a   1.000
_cell.length_b   1.000
_cell.length_c   1.000
_cell.angle_alpha   90.00
_cell.angle_beta   90.00
_cell.angle_gamma   90.00
#
_symmetry.space_group_name_H-M   'P 1'
#
loop_
_entity.id
_entity.type
_entity.pdbx_description
1 polymer ?
#
loop_
_entity_poly.entity_id
_entity_poly.type
_entity_poly.pdbx_seq_one_letter_code
_entity_poly.pdbx_strand_id
1 'polypeptide(L)'
;MERASGMQGDTMKLLTTVCVVFALVGMGACSSKPKPRVFAPLALVDGGVKPQAITATEQGTQAYQAKQFEEAKKYFEQAVTVAPQSGQAHYNFALVLNALGDTEAARQHFLEAANLAPGDKTIWDSPALSPYGNPAAPKSSKEHPYGTSRPGIGSGPR
;
A
#
# COMPACT_ATOMS: atom_id res chain seq x y z
N MET A 1 49.51 -7.35 -56.39
CA MET A 1 49.20 -8.40 -55.40
C MET A 1 49.73 -7.87 -54.07
N GLU A 2 49.02 -7.73 -52.97
CA GLU A 2 47.68 -8.18 -52.58
C GLU A 2 47.26 -7.44 -51.29
N ARG A 3 46.00 -7.00 -51.28
CA ARG A 3 45.06 -6.95 -50.16
C ARG A 3 45.59 -6.68 -48.74
N ALA A 4 45.43 -5.44 -48.28
CA ALA A 4 45.26 -5.12 -46.86
C ALA A 4 44.43 -3.85 -46.66
N SER A 5 43.15 -3.86 -47.04
CA SER A 5 42.24 -2.73 -46.76
C SER A 5 40.80 -3.19 -46.54
N GLY A 6 40.62 -4.33 -45.89
CA GLY A 6 39.31 -4.98 -45.71
C GLY A 6 38.87 -5.24 -44.27
N MET A 7 39.62 -4.85 -43.24
CA MET A 7 39.38 -5.33 -41.86
C MET A 7 38.80 -4.30 -40.89
N GLN A 8 38.51 -3.07 -41.33
CA GLN A 8 37.89 -2.01 -40.50
C GLN A 8 36.38 -1.86 -40.71
N GLY A 9 35.82 -2.41 -41.81
CA GLY A 9 34.39 -2.31 -42.10
C GLY A 9 33.53 -3.33 -41.35
N ASP A 10 34.06 -4.54 -41.11
CA ASP A 10 33.30 -5.64 -40.51
C ASP A 10 33.19 -5.52 -38.99
N THR A 11 34.17 -4.91 -38.32
CA THR A 11 34.11 -4.62 -36.88
C THR A 11 33.09 -3.54 -36.56
N MET A 12 32.95 -2.53 -37.41
CA MET A 12 31.94 -1.47 -37.27
C MET A 12 30.51 -2.04 -37.48
N LYS A 13 30.35 -2.97 -38.42
CA LYS A 13 29.08 -3.69 -38.68
C LYS A 13 28.75 -4.70 -37.59
N LEU A 14 29.75 -5.42 -37.07
CA LEU A 14 29.58 -6.35 -35.96
C LEU A 14 29.16 -5.60 -34.68
N LEU A 15 29.80 -4.45 -34.39
CA LEU A 15 29.48 -3.62 -33.24
C LEU A 15 28.05 -3.06 -33.32
N THR A 16 27.65 -2.56 -34.48
CA THR A 16 26.28 -2.06 -34.71
C THR A 16 25.24 -3.17 -34.68
N THR A 17 25.55 -4.36 -35.21
CA THR A 17 24.64 -5.52 -35.14
C THR A 17 24.49 -6.03 -33.71
N VAL A 18 25.58 -6.07 -32.92
CA VAL A 18 25.53 -6.43 -31.49
C VAL A 18 24.71 -5.41 -30.69
N CYS A 19 24.86 -4.11 -30.96
CA CYS A 19 24.06 -3.06 -30.32
C CYS A 19 22.56 -3.16 -30.66
N VAL A 20 22.22 -3.47 -31.92
CA VAL A 20 20.82 -3.63 -32.35
C VAL A 20 20.22 -4.91 -31.73
N VAL A 21 20.99 -6.00 -31.63
CA VAL A 21 20.53 -7.22 -30.95
C VAL A 21 20.33 -6.97 -29.45
N PHE A 22 21.22 -6.22 -28.78
CA PHE A 22 21.03 -5.81 -27.38
C PHE A 22 19.79 -4.93 -27.18
N ALA A 23 19.47 -4.07 -28.17
CA ALA A 23 18.28 -3.23 -28.12
C ALA A 23 16.96 -4.01 -28.31
N LEU A 24 17.00 -5.14 -29.03
CA LEU A 24 15.81 -5.96 -29.32
C LEU A 24 15.49 -7.03 -28.25
N VAL A 25 16.41 -7.31 -27.33
CA VAL A 25 16.16 -8.22 -26.18
C VAL A 25 15.42 -7.50 -25.02
N GLY A 26 15.06 -6.23 -25.18
CA GLY A 26 14.23 -5.46 -24.24
C GLY A 26 12.74 -5.82 -24.21
N MET A 27 12.37 -7.08 -24.46
CA MET A 27 10.99 -7.56 -24.41
C MET A 27 10.73 -8.22 -23.05
N GLY A 28 9.72 -7.71 -22.34
CA GLY A 28 9.02 -8.52 -21.33
C GLY A 28 9.20 -8.06 -19.89
N ALA A 29 8.76 -6.84 -19.58
CA ALA A 29 8.31 -6.53 -18.23
C ALA A 29 6.84 -6.15 -18.26
N CYS A 30 5.95 -7.13 -18.44
CA CYS A 30 4.63 -7.07 -17.83
C CYS A 30 4.83 -7.09 -16.31
N SER A 31 5.22 -5.95 -15.75
CA SER A 31 5.14 -5.70 -14.31
C SER A 31 3.66 -5.53 -13.97
N SER A 32 2.96 -6.64 -13.79
CA SER A 32 1.87 -6.70 -12.81
C SER A 32 2.51 -6.40 -11.45
N LYS A 33 2.82 -5.13 -11.18
CA LYS A 33 3.26 -4.69 -9.87
C LYS A 33 2.18 -5.18 -8.92
N PRO A 34 2.47 -6.07 -7.96
CA PRO A 34 1.49 -6.37 -6.93
C PRO A 34 1.10 -5.01 -6.36
N LYS A 35 -0.19 -4.65 -6.41
CA LYS A 35 -0.68 -3.42 -5.79
C LYS A 35 -0.08 -3.43 -4.39
N PRO A 36 0.84 -2.51 -4.06
CA PRO A 36 1.40 -2.51 -2.73
C PRO A 36 0.18 -2.35 -1.82
N ARG A 37 0.10 -3.14 -0.75
CA ARG A 37 -0.94 -2.94 0.28
C ARG A 37 -0.61 -1.66 1.05
N VAL A 38 -0.51 -0.55 0.33
CA VAL A 38 -0.56 0.79 0.88
C VAL A 38 -2.04 1.02 1.05
N PHE A 39 -2.48 1.01 2.30
CA PHE A 39 -3.84 1.34 2.63
C PHE A 39 -4.05 2.77 2.15
N ALA A 40 -4.84 2.89 1.09
CA ALA A 40 -5.16 4.17 0.52
C ALA A 40 -6.18 4.86 1.45
N PRO A 41 -6.08 6.19 1.61
CA PRO A 41 -7.16 6.97 2.18
C PRO A 41 -8.47 6.67 1.45
N LEU A 42 -9.55 6.52 2.22
CA LEU A 42 -10.89 6.30 1.72
C LEU A 42 -11.51 7.65 1.33
N ALA A 43 -12.14 7.70 0.17
CA ALA A 43 -12.86 8.89 -0.25
C ALA A 43 -14.10 9.09 0.62
N LEU A 44 -14.35 10.34 1.03
CA LEU A 44 -15.59 10.75 1.68
C LEU A 44 -16.63 11.08 0.61
N VAL A 45 -17.53 10.14 0.33
CA VAL A 45 -18.60 10.29 -0.68
C VAL A 45 -20.01 10.18 -0.10
N ASP A 46 -20.14 10.07 1.23
CA ASP A 46 -21.45 9.92 1.87
C ASP A 46 -22.29 11.20 1.74
N GLY A 47 -23.55 11.05 1.30
CA GLY A 47 -24.47 12.14 0.93
C GLY A 47 -24.93 13.06 2.07
N GLY A 48 -24.42 12.88 3.28
CA GLY A 48 -24.67 13.74 4.44
C GLY A 48 -23.43 14.49 4.94
N VAL A 49 -22.27 14.29 4.30
CA VAL A 49 -21.00 14.86 4.75
C VAL A 49 -20.82 16.26 4.17
N LYS A 50 -20.38 17.19 5.01
CA LYS A 50 -20.11 18.57 4.57
C LYS A 50 -19.01 18.58 3.51
N PRO A 51 -19.12 19.41 2.45
CA PRO A 51 -18.12 19.46 1.38
C PRO A 51 -16.72 19.82 1.89
N GLN A 52 -16.64 20.57 2.99
CA GLN A 52 -15.40 20.90 3.69
C GLN A 52 -14.59 19.65 4.09
N ALA A 53 -15.25 18.59 4.58
CA ALA A 53 -14.56 17.36 4.97
C ALA A 53 -14.06 16.58 3.75
N ILE A 54 -14.81 16.63 2.64
CA ILE A 54 -14.43 16.00 1.37
C ILE A 54 -13.15 16.64 0.84
N THR A 55 -13.12 17.98 0.75
CA THR A 55 -11.93 18.72 0.32
C THR A 55 -10.73 18.46 1.24
N ALA A 56 -10.93 18.50 2.56
CA ALA A 56 -9.87 18.19 3.51
C ALA A 56 -9.33 16.76 3.34
N THR A 57 -10.20 15.79 3.05
CA THR A 57 -9.78 14.41 2.78
C THR A 57 -9.00 14.27 1.48
N GLU A 58 -9.42 14.96 0.42
CA GLU A 58 -8.69 14.98 -0.84
C GLU A 58 -7.28 15.58 -0.67
N GLN A 59 -7.17 16.71 0.03
CA GLN A 59 -5.89 17.35 0.35
C GLN A 59 -5.02 16.45 1.23
N GLY A 60 -5.59 15.86 2.28
CA GLY A 60 -4.90 14.91 3.14
C GLY A 60 -4.40 13.69 2.36
N THR A 61 -5.18 13.22 1.39
CA THR A 61 -4.81 12.10 0.51
C THR A 61 -3.63 12.46 -0.38
N GLN A 62 -3.62 13.65 -0.97
CA GLN A 62 -2.50 14.13 -1.78
C GLN A 62 -1.23 14.24 -0.94
N ALA A 63 -1.31 14.85 0.24
CA ALA A 63 -0.19 14.96 1.18
C ALA A 63 0.31 13.58 1.64
N TYR A 64 -0.60 12.64 1.91
CA TYR A 64 -0.25 11.28 2.31
C TYR A 64 0.49 10.53 1.19
N GLN A 65 0.02 10.65 -0.05
CA GLN A 65 0.70 10.08 -1.23
C GLN A 65 2.08 10.72 -1.45
N ALA A 66 2.20 12.01 -1.17
CA ALA A 66 3.47 12.74 -1.19
C ALA A 66 4.38 12.40 0.01
N LYS A 67 3.96 11.51 0.93
CA LYS A 67 4.66 11.15 2.18
C LYS A 67 4.84 12.30 3.16
N GLN A 68 4.06 13.37 3.01
CA GLN A 68 4.03 14.52 3.90
C GLN A 68 3.06 14.23 5.06
N PHE A 69 3.41 13.26 5.90
CA PHE A 69 2.49 12.73 6.91
C PHE A 69 2.04 13.77 7.96
N GLU A 70 2.91 14.70 8.35
CA GLU A 70 2.55 15.81 9.24
C GLU A 70 1.48 16.75 8.64
N GLU A 71 1.55 16.98 7.32
CA GLU A 71 0.57 17.82 6.64
C GLU A 71 -0.73 17.06 6.41
N ALA A 72 -0.64 15.79 6.01
CA ALA A 72 -1.78 14.89 5.91
C ALA A 72 -2.53 14.76 7.24
N LYS A 73 -1.82 14.76 8.38
CA LYS A 73 -2.41 14.75 9.72
C LYS A 73 -3.35 15.92 9.94
N LYS A 74 -2.92 17.14 9.60
CA LYS A 74 -3.75 18.35 9.75
C LYS A 74 -5.01 18.29 8.89
N TYR A 75 -4.87 17.86 7.64
CA TYR A 75 -6.01 17.74 6.73
C TYR A 75 -7.00 16.65 7.17
N PHE A 76 -6.52 15.47 7.59
CA PHE A 76 -7.40 14.42 8.09
C PHE A 76 -8.02 14.75 9.46
N GLU A 77 -7.32 15.48 10.32
CA GLU A 77 -7.87 16.00 11.57
C GLU A 77 -9.03 16.97 11.31
N GLN A 78 -8.90 17.85 10.31
CA GLN A 78 -10.00 18.70 9.86
C GLN A 78 -11.17 17.89 9.35
N ALA A 79 -10.92 16.83 8.56
CA ALA A 79 -11.98 15.96 8.07
C ALA A 79 -12.76 15.30 9.23
N VAL A 80 -12.07 14.80 10.25
CA VAL A 80 -12.69 14.22 11.47
C VAL A 80 -13.44 15.28 12.27
N THR A 81 -12.90 16.50 12.38
CA THR A 81 -13.56 17.61 13.10
C THR A 81 -14.87 18.01 12.45
N VAL A 82 -14.90 18.03 11.10
CA VAL A 82 -16.08 18.43 10.33
C VAL A 82 -17.09 17.28 10.24
N ALA A 83 -16.63 16.04 10.19
CA ALA A 83 -17.44 14.83 10.04
C ALA A 83 -17.09 13.77 11.12
N PRO A 84 -17.37 14.04 12.41
CA PRO A 84 -17.01 13.15 13.51
C PRO A 84 -17.81 11.84 13.55
N GLN A 85 -18.84 11.71 12.72
CA GLN A 85 -19.63 10.48 12.60
C GLN A 85 -19.27 9.67 11.34
N SER A 86 -18.26 10.08 10.59
CA SER A 86 -17.81 9.35 9.41
C SER A 86 -16.71 8.36 9.77
N GLY A 87 -16.99 7.07 9.57
CA GLY A 87 -16.00 6.01 9.78
C GLY A 87 -14.79 6.18 8.86
N GLN A 88 -14.98 6.63 7.62
CA GLN A 88 -13.89 6.86 6.66
C GLN A 88 -12.97 8.01 7.10
N ALA A 89 -13.52 9.09 7.68
CA ALA A 89 -12.72 10.19 8.20
C ALA A 89 -11.82 9.71 9.36
N HIS A 90 -12.38 8.95 10.31
CA HIS A 90 -11.63 8.35 11.40
C HIS A 90 -10.56 7.36 10.91
N TYR A 91 -10.89 6.55 9.91
CA TYR A 91 -9.95 5.62 9.28
C TYR A 91 -8.77 6.34 8.63
N ASN A 92 -9.03 7.42 7.88
CA ASN A 92 -7.98 8.20 7.22
C ASN A 92 -7.04 8.87 8.23
N PHE A 93 -7.60 9.40 9.31
CA PHE A 93 -6.79 9.97 10.39
C PHE A 93 -5.97 8.90 11.11
N ALA A 94 -6.52 7.71 11.32
CA ALA A 94 -5.79 6.58 11.87
C ALA A 94 -4.61 6.14 10.98
N LEU A 95 -4.79 6.14 9.65
CA LEU A 95 -3.73 5.79 8.70
C LEU A 95 -2.51 6.69 8.80
N VAL A 96 -2.71 8.00 8.93
CA VAL A 96 -1.60 8.96 9.04
C VAL A 96 -0.94 8.91 10.40
N LEU A 97 -1.71 8.74 11.49
CA LEU A 97 -1.15 8.54 12.83
C LEU A 97 -0.26 7.28 12.87
N ASN A 98 -0.71 6.20 12.23
CA ASN A 98 0.09 4.99 12.12
C ASN A 98 1.37 5.21 11.29
N ALA A 99 1.30 6.02 10.23
CA ALA A 99 2.47 6.37 9.43
C ALA A 99 3.48 7.25 10.20
N LEU A 100 3.01 8.06 11.15
CA LEU A 100 3.83 8.87 12.05
C LEU A 100 4.39 8.09 13.25
N GLY A 101 3.93 6.85 13.47
CA GLY A 101 4.35 6.00 14.59
C GLY A 101 3.47 6.11 15.84
N ASP A 102 2.43 6.95 15.82
CA ASP A 102 1.43 7.10 16.89
C ASP A 102 0.42 5.94 16.86
N THR A 103 0.92 4.72 16.99
CA THR A 103 0.16 3.47 16.84
C THR A 103 -1.00 3.33 17.82
N GLU A 104 -0.84 3.84 19.04
CA GLU A 104 -1.90 3.78 20.05
C GLU A 104 -3.08 4.70 19.69
N ALA A 105 -2.81 5.94 19.29
CA ALA A 105 -3.84 6.88 18.83
C ALA A 105 -4.49 6.40 17.54
N ALA A 106 -3.70 5.87 16.61
CA ALA A 106 -4.20 5.26 15.38
C ALA A 106 -5.18 4.12 15.69
N ARG A 107 -4.85 3.24 16.64
CA ARG A 107 -5.73 2.12 17.04
C ARG A 107 -7.08 2.62 17.53
N GLN A 108 -7.12 3.65 18.37
CA GLN A 108 -8.38 4.21 18.88
C GLN A 108 -9.25 4.71 17.72
N HIS A 109 -8.67 5.43 16.77
CA HIS A 109 -9.40 5.92 15.61
C HIS A 109 -9.82 4.83 14.62
N PHE A 110 -9.03 3.75 14.47
CA PHE A 110 -9.46 2.58 13.71
C PHE A 110 -10.68 1.89 14.36
N LEU A 111 -10.68 1.74 15.69
CA LEU A 111 -11.82 1.17 16.40
C LEU A 111 -13.07 2.04 16.26
N GLU A 112 -12.92 3.36 16.37
CA GLU A 112 -14.03 4.29 16.16
C GLU A 112 -14.58 4.20 14.72
N ALA A 113 -13.68 4.15 13.72
CA ALA A 113 -14.08 3.94 12.34
C ALA A 113 -14.92 2.67 12.16
N ALA A 114 -14.52 1.59 12.82
CA ALA A 114 -15.21 0.31 12.77
C ALA A 114 -16.56 0.32 13.51
N ASN A 115 -16.67 1.09 14.60
CA ASN A 115 -17.92 1.29 15.34
C ASN A 115 -18.94 2.10 14.53
N LEU A 116 -18.48 3.13 13.82
CA LEU A 116 -19.32 4.00 13.00
C LEU A 116 -19.78 3.32 11.70
N ALA A 117 -18.96 2.41 11.16
CA ALA A 117 -19.24 1.68 9.93
C ALA A 117 -19.05 0.16 10.11
N PRO A 118 -19.87 -0.52 10.95
CA PRO A 118 -19.68 -1.93 11.29
C PRO A 118 -19.85 -2.88 10.10
N GLY A 119 -20.51 -2.44 9.03
CA GLY A 119 -20.67 -3.21 7.79
C GLY A 119 -19.59 -2.98 6.72
N ASP A 120 -18.71 -1.99 6.89
CA ASP A 120 -17.68 -1.67 5.90
C ASP A 120 -16.47 -2.59 6.06
N LYS A 121 -16.40 -3.60 5.19
CA LYS A 121 -15.29 -4.56 5.18
C LYS A 121 -13.94 -3.89 4.97
N THR A 122 -13.90 -2.76 4.26
CA THR A 122 -12.64 -2.04 3.99
C THR A 122 -11.99 -1.56 5.27
N ILE A 123 -12.80 -1.08 6.22
CA ILE A 123 -12.32 -0.63 7.53
C ILE A 123 -11.88 -1.83 8.37
N TRP A 124 -12.67 -2.91 8.41
CA TRP A 124 -12.34 -4.11 9.19
C TRP A 124 -11.15 -4.92 8.66
N ASP A 125 -10.91 -4.91 7.35
CA ASP A 125 -9.77 -5.57 6.72
C ASP A 125 -8.44 -4.78 6.92
N SER A 126 -8.48 -3.66 7.66
CA SER A 126 -7.28 -2.90 8.01
C SER A 126 -6.32 -3.71 8.87
N PRO A 127 -4.99 -3.65 8.67
CA PRO A 127 -4.02 -4.42 9.44
C PRO A 127 -4.03 -4.08 10.92
N ALA A 128 -4.36 -2.83 11.25
CA ALA A 128 -4.48 -2.38 12.62
C ALA A 128 -5.64 -3.04 13.37
N LEU A 129 -6.68 -3.48 12.64
CA LEU A 129 -7.85 -4.18 13.18
C LEU A 129 -7.81 -5.70 12.93
N SER A 130 -6.90 -6.16 12.08
CA SER A 130 -6.69 -7.59 11.77
C SER A 130 -6.60 -8.50 13.01
N PRO A 131 -5.91 -8.11 14.12
CA PRO A 131 -5.89 -8.93 15.34
C PRO A 131 -7.25 -9.07 16.04
N TYR A 132 -8.14 -8.09 15.87
CA TYR A 132 -9.46 -8.05 16.52
C TYR A 132 -10.53 -8.74 15.69
N GLY A 133 -10.38 -8.77 14.35
CA GLY A 133 -11.33 -9.36 13.42
C GLY A 133 -12.66 -8.58 13.32
N ASN A 134 -13.42 -8.81 12.26
CA ASN A 134 -14.75 -8.20 12.10
C ASN A 134 -15.79 -8.94 12.96
N PRO A 135 -16.41 -8.33 13.99
CA PRO A 135 -17.41 -8.95 14.85
C PRO A 135 -18.72 -9.26 14.11
N ALA A 136 -19.00 -8.55 13.00
CA ALA A 136 -20.17 -8.75 12.15
C ALA A 136 -19.90 -9.74 11.00
N ALA A 137 -18.66 -10.16 10.77
CA ALA A 137 -18.38 -11.19 9.77
C ALA A 137 -18.87 -12.55 10.27
N PRO A 138 -19.51 -13.38 9.42
CA PRO A 138 -19.70 -14.78 9.76
C PRO A 138 -18.33 -15.36 10.10
N LYS A 139 -18.22 -16.13 11.18
CA LYS A 139 -16.97 -16.77 11.63
C LYS A 139 -16.43 -17.67 10.51
N SER A 140 -15.68 -17.08 9.60
CA SER A 140 -14.91 -17.78 8.59
C SER A 140 -13.62 -18.16 9.29
N SER A 141 -13.54 -19.40 9.75
CA SER A 141 -12.29 -20.06 10.13
C SER A 141 -11.34 -20.07 8.92
N LYS A 142 -10.69 -18.95 8.61
CA LYS A 142 -9.47 -18.99 7.81
C LYS A 142 -8.38 -19.45 8.75
N GLU A 143 -8.27 -20.76 8.84
CA GLU A 143 -7.05 -21.42 9.31
C GLU A 143 -5.90 -20.82 8.50
N HIS A 144 -5.09 -19.98 9.13
CA HIS A 144 -3.86 -19.50 8.54
C HIS A 144 -2.86 -20.65 8.62
N PRO A 145 -2.44 -21.28 7.50
CA PRO A 145 -1.36 -22.26 7.54
C PRO A 145 -0.05 -21.48 7.65
N TYR A 146 0.20 -20.88 8.80
CA TYR A 146 1.52 -20.39 9.19
C TYR A 146 1.89 -20.99 10.54
N GLY A 147 1.77 -22.31 10.62
CA GLY A 147 2.60 -23.10 11.51
C GLY A 147 4.00 -23.17 10.88
N THR A 148 4.86 -22.21 11.20
CA THR A 148 6.30 -22.45 11.10
C THR A 148 6.65 -23.49 12.15
N SER A 149 6.44 -24.76 11.82
CA SER A 149 7.12 -25.85 12.51
C SER A 149 8.60 -25.68 12.21
N ARG A 150 9.28 -24.98 13.12
CA ARG A 150 10.73 -24.86 13.19
C ARG A 150 11.31 -26.28 13.14
N PRO A 151 12.18 -26.64 12.19
CA PRO A 151 12.91 -27.89 12.28
C PRO A 151 13.83 -27.78 13.49
N GLY A 152 13.46 -28.42 14.59
CA GLY A 152 14.33 -28.62 15.73
C GLY A 152 15.44 -29.60 15.33
N ILE A 153 16.51 -29.07 14.74
CA ILE A 153 17.82 -29.69 14.77
C ILE A 153 18.25 -29.72 16.24
N GLY A 154 18.31 -30.94 16.78
CA GLY A 154 18.65 -31.24 18.17
C GLY A 154 19.32 -32.61 18.28
N SER A 155 20.51 -32.71 17.67
CA SER A 155 21.73 -33.33 18.21
C SER A 155 21.63 -34.37 19.35
N GLY A 156 21.69 -35.67 19.01
CA GLY A 156 22.29 -36.84 19.75
C GLY A 156 22.12 -37.01 21.28
N PRO A 157 22.87 -37.91 21.94
CA PRO A 157 23.14 -39.32 21.63
C PRO A 157 22.69 -40.28 22.78
N ARG A 158 22.38 -41.54 22.44
CA ARG A 158 22.84 -42.80 23.06
C ARG A 158 21.89 -43.95 22.73
#